data_AF-A0A7W1UZ56-F1
#
_entry.id   AF-A0A7W1UZ56-F1
#
_cell.length_a   1.000
_cell.length_b   1.000
_cell.length_c   1.000
_cell.angle_alpha   90.00
_cell.angle_beta   90.00
_cell.angle_gamma   90.00
#
_symmetry.space_group_name_H-M   'P 1'
#
loop_
_entity.id
_entity.type
_entity.pdbx_description
1 polymer ?
#
loop_
_entity_poly.entity_id
_entity_poly.type
_entity_poly.pdbx_seq_one_letter_code
_entity_poly.pdbx_strand_id
1 'polypeptide(L)'
;MQWMTGSPTVTIEITQAVAPFMECADCLMAFLSGWTKYSLENAYSKDRVAGALAGVNHTIAFYEANKKSLGTNSEIEKLIIKKEKRDLKSHIKAAF
;
A
#
# COMPACT_ATOMS: atom_id res chain seq x y z
N MET A 1 15.17 -6.38 4.14
CA MET A 1 13.96 -7.21 4.40
C MET A 1 13.86 -7.76 5.83
N GLN A 2 14.95 -7.91 6.60
CA GLN A 2 14.89 -8.48 7.96
C GLN A 2 13.92 -7.78 8.94
N TRP A 3 13.57 -6.51 8.75
CA TRP A 3 12.58 -5.82 9.59
C TRP A 3 11.13 -6.21 9.27
N MET A 4 10.89 -6.77 8.08
CA MET A 4 9.58 -7.23 7.59
C MET A 4 9.44 -8.75 7.65
N THR A 5 10.54 -9.49 7.51
CA THR A 5 10.56 -10.96 7.52
C THR A 5 10.96 -11.47 8.91
N GLY A 6 10.06 -12.15 9.62
CA GLY A 6 10.34 -12.75 10.93
C GLY A 6 10.07 -11.86 12.14
N SER A 7 9.52 -10.66 11.96
CA SER A 7 8.99 -9.85 13.07
C SER A 7 7.61 -10.42 13.48
N PRO A 8 7.42 -10.95 14.70
CA PRO A 8 6.11 -11.43 15.15
C PRO A 8 5.08 -10.29 15.25
N THR A 9 5.56 -9.05 15.24
CA THR A 9 4.78 -7.87 15.59
C THR A 9 4.17 -7.18 14.36
N VAL A 10 4.79 -7.26 13.18
CA VAL A 10 4.22 -6.68 11.93
C VAL A 10 3.65 -7.78 11.06
N THR A 11 2.35 -7.71 10.77
CA THR A 11 1.65 -8.65 9.89
C THR A 11 1.05 -7.86 8.73
N ILE A 12 1.43 -8.22 7.51
CA ILE A 12 0.95 -7.57 6.29
C ILE A 12 0.20 -8.61 5.47
N GLU A 13 -1.02 -8.26 5.06
CA GLU A 13 -1.85 -9.09 4.19
C GLU A 13 -1.82 -8.48 2.79
N ILE A 14 -1.33 -9.25 1.82
CA ILE A 14 -1.25 -8.80 0.42
C ILE A 14 -2.32 -9.55 -0.37
N THR A 15 -3.28 -8.80 -0.92
CA THR A 15 -4.25 -9.33 -1.88
C THR A 15 -4.16 -8.54 -3.17
N GLN A 16 -4.45 -9.17 -4.31
CA GLN A 16 -4.44 -8.50 -5.61
C GLN A 16 -5.42 -7.32 -5.67
N ALA A 17 -6.50 -7.36 -4.88
CA ALA A 17 -7.49 -6.29 -4.80
C ALA A 17 -6.99 -5.04 -4.05
N VAL A 18 -6.07 -5.21 -3.08
CA VAL A 18 -5.45 -4.13 -2.31
C VAL A 18 -4.18 -3.61 -3.00
N ALA A 19 -3.37 -4.50 -3.55
CA ALA A 19 -2.10 -4.20 -4.21
C ALA A 19 -2.09 -4.75 -5.66
N PRO A 20 -2.89 -4.18 -6.60
CA PRO A 20 -2.98 -4.66 -7.98
C PRO A 20 -1.71 -4.43 -8.82
N PHE A 21 -0.71 -3.75 -8.27
CA PHE A 21 0.54 -3.35 -8.92
C PHE A 21 1.72 -4.29 -8.59
N MET A 22 1.47 -5.59 -8.39
CA MET A 22 2.49 -6.58 -8.00
C MET A 22 3.67 -6.69 -9.00
N GLU A 23 3.43 -6.40 -10.28
CA GLU A 23 4.47 -6.39 -11.32
C GLU A 23 5.44 -5.19 -11.22
N CYS A 24 5.09 -4.16 -10.45
CA CYS A 24 5.98 -3.05 -10.15
C CYS A 24 6.68 -3.30 -8.80
N ALA A 25 7.87 -3.89 -8.83
CA ALA A 25 8.62 -4.23 -7.62
C ALA A 25 8.85 -3.02 -6.69
N ASP A 26 9.21 -1.86 -7.25
CA ASP A 26 9.40 -0.63 -6.47
C ASP A 26 8.09 -0.14 -5.83
N CYS A 27 6.97 -0.26 -6.54
CA CYS A 27 5.65 0.11 -6.04
C CYS A 27 5.18 -0.84 -4.92
N LEU A 28 5.48 -2.13 -5.05
CA LEU A 28 5.22 -3.12 -4.01
C LEU A 28 6.08 -2.87 -2.77
N MET A 29 7.36 -2.52 -2.96
CA MET A 29 8.23 -2.13 -1.85
C MET A 29 7.74 -0.86 -1.15
N ALA A 30 7.29 0.14 -1.91
CA ALA A 30 6.63 1.31 -1.34
C ALA A 30 5.40 0.92 -0.50
N PHE A 31 4.55 0.03 -1.01
CA PHE A 31 3.37 -0.45 -0.29
C PHE A 31 3.72 -1.10 1.05
N LEU A 32 4.66 -2.05 1.02
CA LEU A 32 5.13 -2.77 2.20
C LEU A 32 5.73 -1.81 3.23
N SER A 33 6.54 -0.85 2.78
CA SER A 33 7.14 0.16 3.65
C SER A 33 6.10 1.08 4.30
N GLY A 34 5.08 1.50 3.55
CA GLY A 34 3.99 2.33 4.05
C GLY A 34 3.14 1.62 5.11
N TRP A 35 2.78 0.36 4.87
CA TRP A 35 2.06 -0.45 5.86
C TRP A 35 2.94 -0.70 7.09
N THR A 36 4.21 -1.08 6.89
CA THR A 36 5.16 -1.30 7.99
C THR A 36 5.29 -0.04 8.85
N LYS A 37 5.47 1.12 8.24
CA LYS A 37 5.54 2.41 8.94
C LYS A 37 4.29 2.65 9.79
N TYR A 38 3.10 2.46 9.22
CA TYR A 38 1.84 2.58 9.98
C TYR A 38 1.82 1.63 11.18
N SER A 39 2.20 0.37 11.00
CA SER A 39 2.23 -0.61 12.10
C SER A 39 3.16 -0.14 13.22
N LEU A 40 4.38 0.31 12.90
CA LEU A 40 5.35 0.81 13.87
C LEU A 40 4.85 2.06 14.62
N GLU A 41 4.29 3.03 13.90
CA GLU A 41 3.79 4.29 14.47
C GLU A 41 2.50 4.12 15.29
N ASN A 42 1.80 2.99 15.15
CA ASN A 42 0.52 2.71 15.79
C ASN A 42 0.60 1.47 16.69
N ALA A 43 1.68 1.36 17.47
CA ALA A 43 1.87 0.30 18.47
C ALA A 43 1.65 -1.13 17.93
N TYR A 44 2.18 -1.39 16.74
CA TYR A 44 2.05 -2.66 16.02
C TYR A 44 0.60 -3.04 15.71
N SER A 45 -0.24 -2.04 15.40
CA SER A 45 -1.64 -2.22 15.05
C SER A 45 -1.85 -3.36 14.05
N LYS A 46 -2.86 -4.18 14.34
CA LYS A 46 -3.33 -5.29 13.49
C LYS A 46 -4.53 -4.90 12.62
N ASP A 47 -4.89 -3.61 12.57
CA ASP A 47 -5.94 -3.12 11.68
C ASP A 47 -5.47 -3.21 10.23
N ARG A 48 -5.89 -4.28 9.56
CA ARG A 48 -5.55 -4.57 8.16
C ARG A 48 -6.06 -3.50 7.20
N VAL A 49 -7.20 -2.88 7.47
CA VAL A 49 -7.78 -1.84 6.61
C VAL A 49 -6.95 -0.57 6.71
N ALA A 50 -6.61 -0.14 7.92
CA ALA A 50 -5.80 1.05 8.13
C ALA A 50 -4.36 0.87 7.63
N GLY A 51 -3.77 -0.32 7.85
CA GLY A 51 -2.45 -0.67 7.33
C GLY A 51 -2.39 -0.69 5.81
N ALA A 52 -3.36 -1.35 5.16
CA ALA A 52 -3.49 -1.34 3.71
C ALA A 52 -3.70 0.07 3.15
N LEU A 53 -4.54 0.88 3.78
CA LEU A 53 -4.78 2.26 3.37
C LEU A 53 -3.49 3.10 3.47
N ALA A 54 -2.70 2.92 4.52
CA ALA A 54 -1.41 3.56 4.66
C ALA A 54 -0.43 3.10 3.57
N GLY A 55 -0.36 1.79 3.31
CA GLY A 55 0.43 1.21 2.23
C GLY A 55 0.07 1.79 0.86
N VAL A 56 -1.20 1.76 0.47
CA VAL A 56 -1.66 2.28 -0.83
C VAL A 56 -1.39 3.78 -0.96
N ASN A 57 -1.67 4.57 0.08
CA ASN A 57 -1.38 6.01 0.05
C ASN A 57 0.11 6.30 -0.12
N HIS A 58 0.97 5.52 0.54
CA HIS A 58 2.41 5.64 0.40
C HIS A 58 2.87 5.27 -1.03
N THR A 59 2.34 4.19 -1.60
CA THR A 59 2.61 3.80 -2.99
C THR A 59 2.17 4.86 -3.98
N ILE A 60 0.99 5.46 -3.80
CA ILE A 60 0.52 6.56 -4.66
C ILE A 60 1.50 7.73 -4.62
N ALA A 61 1.89 8.17 -3.42
CA ALA A 61 2.84 9.27 -3.26
C ALA A 61 4.21 8.96 -3.87
N PHE A 62 4.71 7.72 -3.68
CA PHE A 62 5.94 7.24 -4.29
C PHE A 62 5.85 7.23 -5.82
N TYR A 63 4.75 6.72 -6.37
CA TYR A 63 4.51 6.67 -7.81
C TYR A 63 4.44 8.07 -8.42
N GLU A 64 3.68 9.00 -7.82
CA GLU A 64 3.56 10.37 -8.30
C GLU A 64 4.92 11.09 -8.32
N ALA A 65 5.73 10.90 -7.28
CA ALA A 65 7.07 11.49 -7.19
C ALA A 65 8.07 10.90 -8.19
N ASN A 66 7.89 9.62 -8.59
CA ASN A 66 8.83 8.88 -9.43
C ASN A 66 8.24 8.49 -10.80
N LYS A 67 7.11 9.08 -11.21
CA LYS A 67 6.36 8.70 -12.42
C LYS A 67 7.23 8.72 -13.68
N LYS A 68 8.16 9.66 -13.77
CA LYS A 68 9.08 9.80 -14.91
C LYS A 68 10.00 8.59 -15.08
N SER A 69 10.43 7.94 -13.99
CA SER A 69 11.33 6.78 -14.03
C SER A 69 10.56 5.45 -14.04
N LEU A 70 9.42 5.38 -13.36
CA LEU A 70 8.60 4.17 -13.27
C LEU A 70 7.75 3.91 -14.52
N GLY A 71 7.50 4.96 -15.32
CA GLY A 71 6.54 4.90 -16.40
C GLY A 71 5.09 4.87 -15.90
N THR A 72 4.15 4.71 -16.82
CA THR A 72 2.71 4.71 -16.49
C THR A 72 2.30 3.35 -15.90
N ASN A 73 1.66 3.37 -14.74
CA ASN A 73 1.05 2.20 -14.13
C ASN A 73 -0.47 2.39 -14.01
N SER A 74 -1.23 1.77 -14.93
CA SER A 74 -2.70 1.92 -15.00
C SER A 74 -3.42 1.50 -13.72
N GLU A 75 -2.88 0.52 -12.98
CA GLU A 75 -3.47 0.07 -11.73
C GLU A 75 -3.31 1.11 -10.61
N ILE A 76 -2.16 1.79 -10.55
CA ILE A 76 -1.96 2.89 -9.59
C ILE A 76 -2.79 4.11 -9.97
N GLU A 77 -2.91 4.45 -11.25
CA GLU A 77 -3.78 5.53 -11.72
C GLU A 77 -5.25 5.30 -11.32
N LYS A 78 -5.75 4.05 -11.40
CA LYS A 78 -7.09 3.70 -10.89
C LYS A 78 -7.23 3.93 -9.38
N LEU A 79 -6.19 3.68 -8.60
CA LEU A 79 -6.18 3.91 -7.16
C LEU A 79 -6.14 5.41 -6.82
N ILE A 80 -5.43 6.23 -7.61
CA ILE A 80 -5.44 7.69 -7.50
C ILE A 80 -6.87 8.22 -7.70
N ILE A 81 -7.55 7.79 -8.76
CA ILE A 81 -8.95 8.18 -9.04
C ILE A 81 -9.87 7.79 -7.87
N LYS A 82 -9.71 6.60 -7.28
CA LYS A 82 -10.48 6.17 -6.10
C LYS A 82 -10.17 7.03 -4.87
N LYS A 83 -8.92 7.48 -4.69
CA LYS A 83 -8.51 8.38 -3.62
C LYS A 83 -9.18 9.75 -3.76
N GLU A 84 -9.18 10.32 -4.96
CA GLU A 84 -9.82 11.61 -5.26
C GLU A 84 -11.34 11.57 -5.02
N LYS A 85 -11.98 10.45 -5.37
CA LYS A 85 -13.42 10.22 -5.13
C LYS A 85 -13.78 9.92 -3.67
N ARG A 86 -12.79 9.84 -2.76
CA ARG A 86 -12.95 9.42 -1.36
C ARG A 86 -13.48 7.98 -1.17
N ASP A 87 -13.35 7.15 -2.21
CA ASP A 87 -13.80 5.75 -2.24
C ASP A 87 -12.67 4.75 -1.96
N LEU A 88 -11.44 5.23 -1.73
CA LEU A 88 -10.29 4.34 -1.53
C LEU A 88 -10.44 3.46 -0.28
N LYS A 89 -10.88 4.04 0.85
CA LYS A 89 -11.02 3.29 2.10
C LYS A 89 -12.13 2.24 2.02
N SER A 90 -13.25 2.54 1.35
CA SER A 90 -14.35 1.59 1.14
C SER A 90 -13.92 0.47 0.19
N HIS A 91 -13.20 0.79 -0.89
CA HIS A 91 -12.59 -0.20 -1.79
C HIS A 91 -11.66 -1.16 -1.03
N ILE A 92 -10.74 -0.64 -0.23
CA ILE A 92 -9.82 -1.46 0.57
C ILE A 92 -10.57 -2.31 1.58
N LYS A 93 -11.58 -1.74 2.26
CA LYS A 93 -12.38 -2.49 3.24
C LYS A 93 -13.16 -3.64 2.60
N ALA A 94 -13.63 -3.48 1.36
CA ALA A 94 -14.35 -4.53 0.62
C ALA A 94 -13.42 -5.60 0.02
N ALA A 95 -12.11 -5.35 -0.01
CA ALA A 95 -11.10 -6.27 -0.53
C ALA A 95 -10.59 -7.28 0.53
N PHE A 96 -11.17 -7.25 1.73
CA PHE A 96 -10.81 -8.01 2.94
C PHE A 96 -12.04 -8.73 3.51
#